data_AF-A0A178DLZ3-F1
#
_entry.id   AF-A0A178DLZ3-F1
#
_cell.length_a   1.000
_cell.length_b   1.000
_cell.length_c   1.000
_cell.angle_alpha   90.00
_cell.angle_beta   90.00
_cell.angle_gamma   90.00
#
_symmetry.space_group_name_H-M   'P 1'
#
loop_
_entity.id
_entity.type
_entity.pdbx_description
1 polymer ?
#
loop_
_entity_poly.entity_id
_entity_poly.type
_entity_poly.pdbx_seq_one_letter_code
_entity_poly.pdbx_strand_id
1 'polypeptide(L)' 'MSTSQTTADVTAAGLSKTDQNIDNTAEDKAHSARGHRANLSNPNTSDASKEKSRQALKELDGEEAVSGKASKRE' A
#
# COMPACT_ATOMS: atom_id res chain seq x y z
N MET A 1 -19.69 37.36 -13.95
CA MET A 1 -19.78 36.01 -13.37
C MET A 1 -18.92 35.08 -14.21
N SER A 2 -18.01 34.35 -13.58
CA SER A 2 -17.42 33.05 -14.01
C SER A 2 -15.92 33.04 -13.68
N THR A 3 -15.60 32.85 -12.40
CA THR A 3 -15.12 31.59 -11.80
C THR A 3 -13.61 31.63 -11.69
N SER A 4 -13.14 32.26 -10.60
CA SER A 4 -11.77 32.15 -10.12
C SER A 4 -11.43 30.67 -9.91
N GLN A 5 -10.55 30.14 -10.75
CA GLN A 5 -9.96 28.82 -10.54
C GLN A 5 -9.12 28.85 -9.26
N THR A 6 -9.59 28.14 -8.25
CA THR A 6 -8.90 27.87 -6.99
C THR A 6 -7.62 27.08 -7.26
N THR A 7 -6.48 27.76 -7.32
CA THR A 7 -5.13 27.17 -7.45
C THR A 7 -4.51 26.86 -6.08
N ALA A 8 -5.33 26.50 -5.08
CA ALA A 8 -4.88 26.43 -3.68
C ALA A 8 -4.40 25.05 -3.20
N ASP A 9 -4.50 23.97 -4.00
CA ASP A 9 -4.22 22.61 -3.51
C ASP A 9 -3.24 21.78 -4.37
N VAL A 10 -2.36 22.43 -5.14
CA VAL A 10 -1.27 21.74 -5.84
C VAL A 10 0.00 21.89 -5.01
N THR A 11 0.46 20.79 -4.40
CA THR A 11 1.78 20.73 -3.75
C THR A 11 2.87 20.87 -4.82
N ALA A 12 4.03 21.44 -4.47
CA ALA A 12 5.12 21.81 -5.41
C ALA A 12 5.64 20.69 -6.34
N ALA A 13 5.27 19.43 -6.11
CA ALA A 13 5.57 18.28 -6.97
C ALA A 13 4.44 17.90 -7.95
N GLY A 14 3.34 18.67 -8.03
CA GLY A 14 2.23 18.40 -8.95
C GLY A 14 1.28 17.27 -8.54
N LEU A 15 1.45 16.69 -7.34
CA LEU A 15 0.56 15.65 -6.82
C LEU A 15 -0.50 16.25 -5.89
N SER A 16 -1.76 16.04 -6.23
CA SER A 16 -2.95 16.42 -5.45
C SER A 16 -3.01 15.64 -4.14
N LYS A 17 -3.48 16.27 -3.06
CA LYS A 17 -3.49 15.70 -1.71
C LYS A 17 -4.33 14.42 -1.54
N THR A 18 -5.23 14.14 -2.49
CA THR A 18 -5.97 12.87 -2.59
C THR A 18 -5.11 11.68 -3.05
N ASP A 19 -3.99 11.95 -3.73
CA ASP A 19 -3.03 10.94 -4.22
C ASP A 19 -2.02 10.48 -3.14
N GLN A 20 -2.07 11.09 -1.95
CA GLN A 20 -1.16 10.76 -0.83
C GLN A 20 -1.69 9.63 0.06
N ASN A 21 -2.81 9.01 -0.30
CA ASN A 21 -3.40 7.86 0.41
C ASN A 21 -3.51 6.63 -0.51
N ILE A 22 -2.46 6.33 -1.27
CA ILE A 22 -2.42 5.19 -2.19
C ILE A 22 -1.88 3.93 -1.47
N ASP A 23 -1.10 4.11 -0.40
CA ASP A 23 -0.41 3.05 0.35
C ASP A 23 -1.31 2.07 1.15
N ASN A 24 -2.65 2.22 1.13
CA ASN A 24 -3.55 1.40 1.97
C ASN A 24 -4.73 0.77 1.21
N THR A 25 -4.71 0.76 -0.13
CA THR A 25 -5.78 0.11 -0.89
C THR A 25 -5.53 -1.40 -0.96
N ALA A 26 -6.58 -2.23 -0.97
CA ALA A 26 -6.46 -3.68 -1.13
C ALA A 26 -5.66 -4.08 -2.39
N GLU A 27 -5.73 -3.27 -3.44
CA GLU A 27 -4.93 -3.44 -4.66
C GLU A 27 -3.43 -3.28 -4.41
N ASP A 28 -3.02 -2.27 -3.64
CA ASP A 28 -1.62 -2.06 -3.28
C ASP A 28 -1.07 -3.26 -2.47
N LYS A 29 -1.84 -3.72 -1.47
CA LYS A 29 -1.49 -4.93 -0.70
C LYS A 29 -1.33 -6.14 -1.62
N ALA A 30 -2.21 -6.30 -2.60
CA ALA A 30 -2.12 -7.37 -3.59
C ALA A 30 -0.87 -7.23 -4.48
N HIS A 31 -0.50 -6.01 -4.89
CA HIS A 31 0.73 -5.73 -5.64
C HIS A 31 1.98 -6.05 -4.82
N SER A 32 2.04 -5.58 -3.57
CA SER A 32 3.11 -5.88 -2.62
C SER A 32 3.26 -7.38 -2.36
N ALA A 33 2.13 -8.08 -2.15
CA ALA A 33 2.13 -9.53 -1.99
C ALA A 33 2.66 -10.26 -3.23
N ARG A 34 2.29 -9.82 -4.45
CA ARG A 34 2.84 -10.38 -5.69
C ARG A 34 4.35 -10.19 -5.79
N GLY A 35 4.85 -9.01 -5.42
CA GLY A 35 6.28 -8.70 -5.39
C GLY A 35 7.06 -9.61 -4.43
N HIS A 36 6.58 -9.76 -3.20
CA HIS A 36 7.19 -10.67 -2.23
C HIS A 36 7.20 -12.12 -2.71
N ARG A 37 6.12 -12.59 -3.34
CA ARG A 37 6.05 -13.95 -3.93
C ARG A 37 7.07 -14.13 -5.04
N ALA A 38 7.26 -13.14 -5.92
CA ALA A 38 8.29 -13.19 -6.95
C ALA A 38 9.70 -13.24 -6.34
N ASN A 39 9.94 -12.50 -5.26
CA ASN A 39 11.20 -12.52 -4.54
C ASN A 39 11.52 -13.89 -3.90
N LEU A 40 10.50 -14.64 -3.46
CA LEU A 40 10.66 -16.01 -2.94
C LEU A 40 11.06 -17.01 -4.03
N SER A 41 10.48 -16.87 -5.21
CA SER A 41 10.77 -17.75 -6.36
C SER A 41 12.08 -17.44 -7.06
N ASN A 42 12.68 -16.26 -6.82
CA ASN A 42 13.94 -15.89 -7.43
C ASN A 42 15.11 -16.71 -6.83
N PRO A 43 15.80 -17.56 -7.62
CA PRO A 43 16.95 -18.33 -7.15
C PRO A 43 18.12 -17.44 -6.71
N ASN A 44 18.22 -16.22 -7.25
CA ASN A 44 19.28 -15.26 -6.92
C ASN A 44 18.99 -14.44 -5.65
N THR A 45 17.82 -14.58 -5.05
CA THR A 45 17.50 -13.89 -3.80
C THR A 45 18.10 -14.65 -2.61
N SER A 46 18.79 -13.90 -1.74
CA SER A 46 19.36 -14.41 -0.49
C SER A 46 18.29 -14.95 0.48
N ASP A 47 18.65 -15.95 1.28
CA ASP A 47 17.76 -16.55 2.28
C ASP A 47 17.18 -15.53 3.27
N ALA A 48 17.99 -14.56 3.72
CA ALA A 48 17.52 -13.50 4.62
C ALA A 48 16.42 -12.65 3.97
N SER A 49 16.55 -12.35 2.68
CA SER A 49 15.53 -11.60 1.92
C SER A 49 14.26 -12.43 1.69
N LYS A 50 14.41 -13.75 1.50
CA LYS A 50 13.28 -14.67 1.40
C LYS A 50 12.54 -14.78 2.73
N GLU A 51 13.25 -14.87 3.84
CA GLU A 51 12.64 -14.91 5.17
C GLU A 51 11.82 -13.65 5.46
N LYS A 52 12.38 -12.47 5.22
CA LYS A 52 11.63 -11.21 5.31
C LYS A 52 10.39 -11.18 4.42
N SER A 53 10.50 -11.68 3.19
CA SER A 53 9.35 -11.73 2.27
C SER A 53 8.27 -12.70 2.72
N ARG A 54 8.63 -13.83 3.36
CA ARG A 54 7.67 -14.76 3.98
C ARG A 54 6.93 -14.10 5.13
N GLN A 55 7.64 -13.36 5.98
CA GLN A 55 7.04 -12.63 7.10
C GLN A 55 6.08 -11.54 6.61
N ALA A 56 6.50 -10.72 5.64
CA ALA A 56 5.65 -9.68 5.05
C ALA A 56 4.37 -10.25 4.42
N LEU A 57 4.47 -11.38 3.71
CA LEU A 57 3.29 -12.05 3.16
C LEU A 57 2.31 -12.53 4.23
N LYS A 58 2.82 -13.06 5.35
CA LYS A 58 2.00 -13.49 6.47
C LYS A 58 1.31 -12.31 7.16
N GLU A 59 1.99 -11.17 7.24
CA GLU A 59 1.42 -9.94 7.77
C GLU A 59 0.34 -9.40 6.83
N LEU A 60 0.59 -9.32 5.52
CA LEU A 60 -0.40 -8.86 4.53
C LEU A 60 -1.64 -9.75 4.46
N ASP A 61 -1.47 -11.08 4.53
CA ASP A 61 -2.58 -12.06 4.54
C ASP A 61 -3.34 -12.04 5.88
N GLY A 62 -2.63 -11.87 7.00
CA GLY A 62 -3.21 -11.75 8.33
C GLY A 62 -3.90 -10.40 8.59
N GLU A 63 -3.44 -9.32 7.95
CA GLU A 63 -4.01 -7.98 8.09
C GLU A 63 -5.35 -7.85 7.34
N GLU A 64 -5.55 -8.55 6.22
CA GLU A 64 -6.87 -8.71 5.60
C GLU A 64 -7.88 -9.36 6.57
N ALA A 65 -7.43 -10.29 7.42
CA ALA A 65 -8.28 -10.91 8.44
C ALA A 65 -8.51 -10.03 9.68
N VAL A 66 -7.64 -9.04 9.94
CA VAL A 66 -7.66 -8.20 11.15
C VAL A 66 -8.24 -6.80 10.92
N SER A 67 -8.15 -6.23 9.71
CA SER A 67 -8.65 -4.88 9.39
C SER A 67 -10.18 -4.78 9.33
N GLY A 68 -10.89 -5.92 9.35
CA GLY A 68 -12.36 -5.98 9.38
C GLY A 68 -13.02 -5.69 10.74
N LYS A 69 -12.28 -5.42 11.83
CA LYS A 69 -12.89 -5.13 13.16
C LYS A 69 -12.28 -3.92 13.88
N ALA A 70 -12.45 -2.73 13.32
CA ALA A 70 -12.31 -1.50 14.10
C ALA A 70 -13.35 -0.44 13.68
N SER A 71 -14.60 -0.86 13.52
CA SER A 71 -15.76 0.04 13.55
C SER A 71 -16.55 -0.19 14.84
N LYS A 72 -16.01 0.30 15.97
CA LYS A 72 -16.84 0.62 17.14
C LYS A 72 -16.73 2.11 17.38
N ARG A 73 -17.61 2.86 16.71
CA ARG A 73 -17.99 4.19 17.18
C ARG A 73 -18.87 3.97 18.41
N GLU A 74 -18.42 4.48 19.55
CA GLU A 74 -19.27 4.77 20.70
C GLU A 74 -19.77 6.22 20.57
#